data_AF-S5V0U2-F1
#
_entry.id   AF-S5V0U2-F1
#
_cell.length_a   1.000
_cell.length_b   1.000
_cell.length_c   1.000
_cell.angle_alpha   90.00
_cell.angle_beta   90.00
_cell.angle_gamma   90.00
#
_symmetry.space_group_name_H-M   'P 1'
#
loop_
_entity.id
_entity.type
_entity.pdbx_description
1 polymer ?
#
loop_
_entity_poly.entity_id
_entity_poly.type
_entity_poly.pdbx_seq_one_letter_code
_entity_poly.pdbx_strand_id
1 'polypeptide(L)'
;MQTRFRTTASFLMTLMLAVLAAVIPTSAAHAEAGGRWYFVNQYNHQCLKGNGEHKKLTLAKCKKKDAYQWINYGNFGFVNFSLDVYPYGGICINEKGRGKTPTLEGCDTGSGVSGWRINDARNNHKTGLVHIACGYLQAVSTTKTVCTKRPHNIKKMTWIVKYSLH
;
A
#
# COMPACT_ATOMS: atom_id res chain seq x y z
N MET A 1 -59.06 -51.57 23.60
CA MET A 1 -59.15 -50.62 24.73
C MET A 1 -58.00 -49.62 24.55
N GLN A 2 -58.31 -48.43 24.03
CA GLN A 2 -57.36 -47.36 23.77
C GLN A 2 -57.19 -46.51 25.02
N THR A 3 -55.96 -46.34 25.49
CA THR A 3 -55.62 -45.34 26.52
C THR A 3 -54.82 -44.23 25.86
N ARG A 4 -55.47 -43.07 25.71
CA ARG A 4 -54.84 -41.79 25.37
C ARG A 4 -54.29 -41.18 26.66
N PHE A 5 -53.06 -40.69 26.65
CA PHE A 5 -52.63 -39.61 27.51
C PHE A 5 -52.12 -38.46 26.65
N ARG A 6 -52.87 -37.35 26.67
CA ARG A 6 -52.36 -35.97 26.48
C ARG A 6 -51.53 -35.66 27.73
N THR A 7 -50.43 -34.93 27.73
CA THR A 7 -50.25 -33.47 27.50
C THR A 7 -48.75 -33.23 27.80
N THR A 8 -47.97 -32.48 27.03
CA THR A 8 -47.53 -31.08 27.30
C THR A 8 -46.79 -30.60 26.02
N ALA A 9 -47.22 -29.55 25.30
CA ALA A 9 -46.82 -28.14 25.45
C ALA A 9 -45.39 -27.94 26.02
N SER A 10 -44.50 -27.10 25.52
CA SER A 10 -44.34 -26.24 24.35
C SER A 10 -42.89 -25.73 24.44
N PHE A 11 -42.39 -25.09 23.38
CA PHE A 11 -41.26 -24.13 23.38
C PHE A 11 -39.85 -24.65 23.69
N LEU A 12 -38.99 -24.58 22.66
CA LEU A 12 -37.77 -23.75 22.62
C LEU A 12 -37.03 -24.12 21.32
N MET A 13 -37.28 -23.40 20.23
CA MET A 13 -36.48 -22.23 19.84
C MET A 13 -35.08 -22.66 19.40
N THR A 14 -34.99 -22.88 18.08
CA THR A 14 -33.84 -22.61 17.20
C THR A 14 -32.64 -21.98 17.91
N LEU A 15 -31.57 -22.74 18.10
CA LEU A 15 -30.28 -22.17 18.48
C LEU A 15 -29.13 -22.87 17.74
N MET A 16 -28.40 -22.04 16.98
CA MET A 16 -27.01 -22.18 16.58
C MET A 16 -26.66 -23.11 15.41
N LEU A 17 -27.01 -22.68 14.20
CA LEU A 17 -26.06 -22.75 13.06
C LEU A 17 -25.39 -21.38 12.91
N ALA A 18 -24.40 -21.08 13.76
CA ALA A 18 -23.61 -19.86 13.64
C ALA A 18 -22.23 -19.99 14.30
N VAL A 19 -21.46 -21.03 13.96
CA VAL A 19 -20.05 -21.09 14.34
C VAL A 19 -19.20 -21.56 13.16
N LEU A 20 -19.26 -20.84 12.05
CA LEU A 20 -18.26 -20.99 10.97
C LEU A 20 -18.04 -19.70 10.17
N ALA A 21 -18.20 -18.54 10.82
CA ALA A 21 -17.81 -17.23 10.26
C ALA A 21 -16.71 -16.52 11.08
N ALA A 22 -16.19 -17.13 12.15
CA ALA A 22 -15.30 -16.48 13.10
C ALA A 22 -13.79 -16.74 12.90
N VAL A 23 -13.38 -17.37 11.79
CA VAL A 23 -11.95 -17.62 11.51
C VAL A 23 -11.54 -17.27 10.07
N ILE A 24 -12.31 -16.39 9.43
CA ILE A 24 -11.79 -15.67 8.27
C ILE A 24 -11.30 -14.35 8.83
N PRO A 25 -9.98 -14.06 8.85
CA PRO A 25 -9.52 -12.72 9.16
C PRO A 25 -10.25 -11.80 8.21
N THR A 26 -11.00 -10.85 8.76
CA THR A 26 -11.69 -9.80 8.02
C THR A 26 -10.66 -9.11 7.15
N SER A 27 -10.61 -9.52 5.88
CA SER A 27 -9.73 -8.98 4.88
C SER A 27 -10.00 -7.49 4.79
N ALA A 28 -9.04 -6.70 5.28
CA ALA A 28 -8.82 -5.28 5.02
C ALA A 28 -10.07 -4.46 4.61
N ALA A 29 -11.08 -4.38 5.49
CA ALA A 29 -12.20 -3.44 5.34
C ALA A 29 -11.81 -1.99 5.71
N HIS A 30 -10.64 -1.54 5.26
CA HIS A 30 -10.12 -0.17 5.45
C HIS A 30 -9.80 0.52 4.11
N ALA A 31 -10.52 0.16 3.04
CA ALA A 31 -10.28 0.69 1.69
C ALA A 31 -11.19 1.87 1.28
N GLU A 32 -12.21 2.24 2.05
CA GLU A 32 -13.20 3.25 1.62
C GLU A 32 -13.18 4.50 2.49
N ALA A 33 -12.14 5.33 2.30
CA ALA A 33 -12.14 6.79 2.58
C ALA A 33 -10.94 7.55 1.98
N GLY A 34 -10.02 6.90 1.23
CA GLY A 34 -8.78 7.54 0.77
C GLY A 34 -8.09 6.78 -0.37
N GLY A 35 -8.90 6.28 -1.32
CA GLY A 35 -8.51 5.37 -2.40
C GLY A 35 -7.20 5.73 -3.10
N ARG A 36 -6.38 4.71 -3.29
CA ARG A 36 -5.11 4.65 -4.03
C ARG A 36 -4.71 5.93 -4.79
N TRP A 37 -3.51 6.43 -4.51
CA TRP A 37 -2.99 7.66 -5.12
C TRP A 37 -1.72 7.42 -5.93
N TYR A 38 -1.31 8.44 -6.66
CA TYR A 38 -0.10 8.55 -7.45
C TYR A 38 0.88 9.50 -6.77
N PHE A 39 2.18 9.19 -6.84
CA PHE A 39 3.23 10.12 -6.48
C PHE A 39 3.85 10.73 -7.73
N VAL A 40 3.59 12.01 -7.97
CA VAL A 40 4.17 12.77 -9.09
C VAL A 40 5.36 13.58 -8.57
N ASN A 41 6.55 13.36 -9.12
CA ASN A 41 7.72 14.10 -8.69
C ASN A 41 7.67 15.57 -9.15
N GLN A 42 7.97 16.51 -8.24
CA GLN A 42 7.90 17.94 -8.55
C GLN A 42 9.01 18.41 -9.51
N TYR A 43 10.15 17.71 -9.58
CA TYR A 43 11.28 18.12 -10.43
C TYR A 43 11.08 17.75 -11.90
N ASN A 44 10.58 16.55 -12.21
CA ASN A 44 10.52 16.03 -13.59
C ASN A 44 9.10 15.66 -14.06
N HIS A 45 8.08 15.85 -13.20
CA HIS A 45 6.67 15.54 -13.48
C HIS A 45 6.40 14.07 -13.83
N GLN A 46 7.29 13.15 -13.46
CA GLN A 46 7.12 11.72 -13.65
C GLN A 46 6.47 11.07 -12.43
N CYS A 47 5.74 10.00 -12.66
CA CYS A 47 5.10 9.21 -11.62
C CYS A 47 6.05 8.14 -11.08
N LEU A 48 5.99 7.89 -9.76
CA LEU A 48 6.68 6.77 -9.13
C LEU A 48 6.02 5.45 -9.54
N LYS A 49 6.79 4.62 -10.25
CA LYS A 49 6.34 3.35 -10.84
C LYS A 49 6.83 2.17 -10.03
N GLY A 50 5.89 1.30 -9.65
CA GLY A 50 6.20 -0.07 -9.25
C GLY A 50 6.26 -0.99 -10.46
N ASN A 51 7.18 -1.95 -10.44
CA ASN A 51 7.45 -2.86 -11.55
C ASN A 51 7.22 -4.34 -11.17
N GLY A 52 6.43 -4.62 -10.13
CA GLY A 52 6.30 -5.96 -9.54
C GLY A 52 7.40 -6.30 -8.54
N GLU A 53 7.25 -7.46 -7.91
CA GLU A 53 8.12 -7.96 -6.84
C GLU A 53 9.58 -8.18 -7.32
N HIS A 54 10.53 -7.94 -6.42
CA HIS A 54 11.98 -7.98 -6.64
C HIS A 54 12.50 -7.00 -7.70
N LYS A 55 11.64 -6.15 -8.27
CA LYS A 55 12.04 -5.17 -9.29
C LYS A 55 12.35 -3.82 -8.66
N LYS A 56 13.22 -3.07 -9.33
CA LYS A 56 13.57 -1.69 -8.93
C LYS A 56 12.40 -0.75 -9.18
N LEU A 57 12.25 0.22 -8.28
CA LEU A 57 11.41 1.40 -8.54
C LEU A 57 11.96 2.19 -9.73
N THR A 58 11.05 2.74 -10.53
CA THR A 58 11.40 3.60 -11.68
C THR A 58 10.47 4.80 -11.75
N LEU A 59 10.74 5.69 -12.69
CA LEU A 59 9.90 6.82 -13.02
C LEU A 59 9.42 6.70 -14.45
N ALA A 60 8.19 7.13 -14.71
CA ALA A 60 7.63 7.17 -16.05
C ALA A 60 6.49 8.18 -16.15
N LYS A 61 6.06 8.45 -17.39
CA LYS A 61 4.94 9.38 -17.66
C LYS A 61 3.69 8.88 -16.94
N CYS A 62 3.00 9.80 -16.29
CA CYS A 62 1.77 9.56 -15.55
C CYS A 62 0.58 9.24 -16.48
N LYS A 63 0.55 8.04 -17.06
CA LYS A 63 -0.48 7.65 -18.04
C LYS A 63 -1.13 6.27 -17.83
N LYS A 64 -0.55 5.39 -16.99
CA LYS A 64 -1.05 4.00 -16.81
C LYS A 64 -1.49 3.75 -15.37
N LYS A 65 -2.80 3.73 -15.11
CA LYS A 65 -3.34 3.71 -13.74
C LYS A 65 -2.79 2.58 -12.87
N ASP A 66 -2.54 1.40 -13.44
CA ASP A 66 -2.30 0.18 -12.65
C ASP A 66 -0.87 0.05 -12.10
N ALA A 67 0.13 0.71 -12.69
CA ALA A 67 1.54 0.57 -12.27
C ALA A 67 2.02 1.66 -11.28
N TYR A 68 1.18 2.64 -10.98
CA TYR A 68 1.57 3.84 -10.22
C TYR A 68 0.69 4.09 -9.00
N GLN A 69 -0.23 3.17 -8.67
CA GLN A 69 -1.13 3.30 -7.53
C GLN A 69 -0.45 2.85 -6.24
N TRP A 70 -0.55 3.70 -5.22
CA TRP A 70 0.02 3.51 -3.90
C TRP A 70 -1.05 3.69 -2.84
N ILE A 71 -0.95 2.94 -1.74
CA ILE A 71 -1.72 3.18 -0.52
C ILE A 71 -0.78 3.14 0.69
N ASN A 72 -1.08 3.95 1.70
CA ASN A 72 -0.41 3.85 2.98
C ASN A 72 -0.81 2.54 3.67
N TYR A 73 0.17 1.75 4.08
CA TYR A 73 0.02 0.45 4.72
C TYR A 73 0.65 0.44 6.12
N GLY A 74 0.39 1.53 6.87
CA GLY A 74 0.82 1.69 8.25
C GLY A 74 2.35 1.61 8.40
N ASN A 75 2.81 0.76 9.32
CA ASN A 75 4.24 0.64 9.65
C ASN A 75 5.07 0.01 8.52
N PHE A 76 4.44 -0.66 7.56
CA PHE A 76 5.08 -1.25 6.37
C PHE A 76 5.21 -0.25 5.22
N GLY A 77 4.79 1.00 5.41
CA GLY A 77 5.03 2.07 4.43
C GLY A 77 3.97 2.16 3.34
N PHE A 78 4.38 1.91 2.09
CA PHE A 78 3.52 2.09 0.92
C PHE A 78 3.39 0.80 0.14
N VAL A 79 2.16 0.31 0.01
CA VAL A 79 1.83 -0.80 -0.89
C VAL A 79 1.63 -0.26 -2.28
N ASN A 80 2.27 -0.90 -3.25
CA ASN A 80 2.07 -0.69 -4.67
C ASN A 80 1.13 -1.74 -5.26
N PHE A 81 0.26 -1.33 -6.18
CA PHE A 81 -0.67 -2.24 -6.87
C PHE A 81 -0.24 -2.57 -8.32
N SER A 82 1.06 -2.54 -8.63
CA SER A 82 1.54 -2.88 -9.98
C SER A 82 1.39 -4.37 -10.28
N LEU A 83 0.61 -4.68 -11.32
CA LEU A 83 0.55 -5.85 -12.22
C LEU A 83 0.56 -7.28 -11.64
N ASP A 84 1.23 -7.53 -10.52
CA ASP A 84 1.32 -8.80 -9.84
C ASP A 84 0.60 -8.68 -8.50
N VAL A 85 -0.47 -9.45 -8.32
CA VAL A 85 -1.04 -9.66 -6.98
C VAL A 85 -0.07 -10.59 -6.25
N TYR A 86 0.66 -10.08 -5.26
CA TYR A 86 1.44 -10.94 -4.38
C TYR A 86 0.45 -11.86 -3.63
N PRO A 87 0.54 -13.19 -3.78
CA PRO A 87 -0.50 -14.12 -3.34
C PRO A 87 -0.75 -14.11 -1.83
N TYR A 88 0.14 -13.49 -1.05
CA TYR A 88 0.09 -13.47 0.41
C TYR A 88 0.01 -12.06 1.02
N GLY A 89 -0.14 -10.98 0.23
CA GLY A 89 -0.18 -9.62 0.78
C GLY A 89 0.09 -8.47 -0.20
N GLY A 90 0.51 -7.33 0.34
CA GLY A 90 0.90 -6.15 -0.44
C GLY A 90 2.37 -6.19 -0.86
N ILE A 91 2.70 -5.49 -1.94
CA ILE A 91 4.08 -5.27 -2.38
C ILE A 91 4.55 -3.90 -1.89
N CYS A 92 5.55 -3.87 -1.01
CA CYS A 92 6.06 -2.67 -0.36
C CYS A 92 7.40 -2.20 -0.95
N ILE A 93 7.71 -0.93 -0.77
CA ILE A 93 9.04 -0.39 -1.10
C ILE A 93 10.07 -0.96 -0.13
N ASN A 94 11.07 -1.65 -0.64
CA ASN A 94 12.24 -2.08 0.12
C ASN A 94 13.44 -1.15 -0.12
N GLU A 95 13.92 -0.51 0.93
CA GLU A 95 15.16 0.25 0.90
C GLU A 95 16.38 -0.66 0.62
N LYS A 96 17.44 -0.11 0.02
CA LYS A 96 18.67 -0.86 -0.31
C LYS A 96 19.94 -0.14 0.17
N GLY A 97 19.79 0.81 1.09
CA GLY A 97 20.83 1.72 1.55
C GLY A 97 20.91 3.01 0.74
N ARG A 98 21.70 3.95 1.28
CA ARG A 98 21.89 5.30 0.71
C ARG A 98 22.49 5.25 -0.69
N GLY A 99 21.98 6.09 -1.58
CA GLY A 99 22.41 6.22 -2.98
C GLY A 99 21.92 5.10 -3.90
N LYS A 100 21.25 4.07 -3.36
CA LYS A 100 20.71 2.97 -4.17
C LYS A 100 19.25 3.21 -4.53
N THR A 101 18.82 2.58 -5.62
CA THR A 101 17.42 2.53 -6.04
C THR A 101 16.69 1.48 -5.19
N PRO A 102 15.62 1.84 -4.47
CA PRO A 102 14.80 0.86 -3.77
C PRO A 102 14.20 -0.18 -4.72
N THR A 103 13.93 -1.38 -4.20
CA THR A 103 13.15 -2.40 -4.91
C THR A 103 11.76 -2.50 -4.31
N LEU A 104 10.98 -3.41 -4.89
CA LEU A 104 9.72 -3.88 -4.34
C LEU A 104 9.91 -5.30 -3.79
N GLU A 105 9.29 -5.60 -2.66
CA GLU A 105 9.24 -6.94 -2.05
C GLU A 105 7.89 -7.12 -1.36
N GLY A 106 7.52 -8.34 -0.94
CA GLY A 106 6.41 -8.52 -0.03
C GLY A 106 6.56 -7.68 1.26
N CYS A 107 5.48 -7.09 1.75
CA CYS A 107 5.54 -6.21 2.93
C CYS A 107 5.99 -6.91 4.22
N ASP A 108 5.94 -8.24 4.26
CA ASP A 108 6.32 -9.10 5.39
C ASP A 108 7.73 -9.71 5.25
N THR A 109 8.44 -9.49 4.14
CA THR A 109 9.66 -10.23 3.80
C THR A 109 10.96 -9.69 4.41
N GLY A 110 10.90 -8.97 5.53
CA GLY A 110 12.09 -8.65 6.35
C GLY A 110 12.53 -7.19 6.40
N SER A 111 13.85 -6.96 6.48
CA SER A 111 14.41 -5.63 6.75
C SER A 111 14.28 -4.68 5.54
N GLY A 112 13.92 -3.42 5.81
CA GLY A 112 13.93 -2.35 4.82
C GLY A 112 12.60 -2.04 4.11
N VAL A 113 11.59 -2.90 4.28
CA VAL A 113 10.21 -2.64 3.81
C VAL A 113 9.41 -1.76 4.79
N SER A 114 9.69 -1.85 6.09
CA SER A 114 9.02 -1.06 7.13
C SER A 114 9.69 0.30 7.36
N GLY A 115 8.97 1.25 7.94
CA GLY A 115 9.55 2.54 8.37
C GLY A 115 9.59 3.63 7.30
N TRP A 116 8.98 3.40 6.13
CA TRP A 116 8.70 4.46 5.17
C TRP A 116 7.62 5.41 5.71
N ARG A 117 7.84 6.71 5.56
CA ARG A 117 6.95 7.77 6.06
C ARG A 117 6.60 8.75 4.95
N ILE A 118 5.37 9.24 5.03
CA ILE A 118 4.80 10.35 4.25
C ILE A 118 4.27 11.37 5.25
N ASN A 119 4.42 12.65 4.95
CA ASN A 119 3.95 13.71 5.84
C ASN A 119 2.47 14.04 5.62
N ASP A 120 2.04 14.03 4.35
CA ASP A 120 0.66 14.36 3.96
C ASP A 120 0.26 13.53 2.74
N ALA A 121 -0.94 12.93 2.80
CA ALA A 121 -1.54 12.11 1.75
C ALA A 121 -2.77 12.77 1.10
N ARG A 122 -3.05 14.05 1.39
CA ARG A 122 -4.16 14.79 0.77
C ARG A 122 -3.90 15.04 -0.72
N ASN A 123 -4.97 15.07 -1.50
CA ASN A 123 -4.87 15.35 -2.93
C ASN A 123 -4.17 16.70 -3.19
N ASN A 124 -3.26 16.73 -4.16
CA ASN A 124 -2.41 17.87 -4.54
C ASN A 124 -1.40 18.33 -3.48
N HIS A 125 -1.25 17.65 -2.34
CA HIS A 125 -0.25 18.02 -1.34
C HIS A 125 1.16 17.62 -1.77
N LYS A 126 2.12 18.49 -1.42
CA LYS A 126 3.56 18.25 -1.53
C LYS A 126 4.03 17.49 -0.30
N THR A 127 4.73 16.39 -0.51
CA THR A 127 5.19 15.50 0.56
C THR A 127 6.57 14.95 0.27
N GLY A 128 7.23 14.42 1.30
CA GLY A 128 8.44 13.63 1.18
C GLY A 128 8.11 12.15 1.36
N LEU A 129 8.90 11.29 0.72
CA LEU A 129 8.90 9.84 1.00
C LEU A 129 10.23 9.52 1.66
N VAL A 130 10.19 9.16 2.94
CA VAL A 130 11.38 9.11 3.80
C VAL A 130 11.49 7.76 4.47
N HIS A 131 12.70 7.21 4.52
CA HIS A 131 13.04 6.03 5.29
C HIS A 131 14.26 6.33 6.17
N ILE A 132 14.27 5.83 7.42
CA ILE A 132 15.31 6.16 8.40
C ILE A 132 16.72 5.74 7.97
N ALA A 133 16.85 4.57 7.32
CA ALA A 133 18.16 4.04 6.90
C ALA A 133 18.75 4.77 5.68
N CYS A 134 17.93 5.11 4.70
CA CYS A 134 18.40 5.59 3.39
C CYS A 134 18.10 7.08 3.12
N GLY A 135 17.21 7.72 3.88
CA GLY A 135 16.84 9.13 3.73
C GLY A 135 15.62 9.34 2.84
N TYR A 136 15.70 10.31 1.93
CA TYR A 136 14.60 10.73 1.07
C TYR A 136 14.65 10.01 -0.28
N LEU A 137 13.51 9.51 -0.75
CA LEU A 137 13.34 9.04 -2.12
C LEU A 137 13.37 10.23 -3.08
N GLN A 138 14.22 10.15 -4.09
CA GLN A 138 14.56 11.26 -4.97
C GLN A 138 14.58 10.84 -6.43
N ALA A 139 13.94 11.65 -7.28
CA ALA A 139 14.16 11.58 -8.72
C ALA A 139 15.54 12.15 -9.09
N VAL A 140 16.38 11.33 -9.71
CA VAL A 140 17.71 11.74 -10.21
C VAL A 140 17.77 11.90 -11.72
N SER A 141 16.83 11.28 -12.43
CA SER A 141 16.56 11.47 -13.87
C SER A 141 15.06 11.32 -14.13
N THR A 142 14.63 11.31 -15.39
CA THR A 142 13.24 11.03 -15.79
C THR A 142 12.81 9.57 -15.61
N THR A 143 13.76 8.66 -15.36
CA THR A 143 13.50 7.21 -15.26
C THR A 143 13.97 6.59 -13.96
N LYS A 144 14.87 7.27 -13.23
CA LYS A 144 15.57 6.72 -12.07
C LYS A 144 15.24 7.48 -10.79
N THR A 145 15.01 6.69 -9.75
CA THR A 145 14.89 7.15 -8.36
C THR A 145 15.98 6.53 -7.50
N VAL A 146 16.41 7.23 -6.46
CA VAL A 146 17.34 6.73 -5.42
C VAL A 146 16.87 7.18 -4.04
N CYS A 147 17.25 6.48 -2.99
CA CYS A 147 17.05 6.93 -1.63
C CYS A 147 18.36 7.52 -1.07
N THR A 148 18.39 8.80 -0.70
CA THR A 148 19.61 9.44 -0.18
C THR A 148 19.32 10.68 0.69
N LYS A 149 20.38 11.33 1.20
CA LYS A 149 20.28 12.57 1.99
C LYS A 149 19.54 13.67 1.23
N ARG A 150 18.97 14.64 1.96
CA ARG A 150 18.28 15.80 1.40
C ARG A 150 19.11 16.46 0.28
N PRO A 151 18.56 16.61 -0.94
CA PRO A 151 19.28 17.25 -2.05
C PRO A 151 19.24 18.77 -1.93
N HIS A 152 20.19 19.45 -2.60
CA HIS A 152 20.15 20.90 -2.76
C HIS A 152 18.89 21.35 -3.51
N ASN A 153 18.58 20.70 -4.62
CA ASN A 153 17.29 20.90 -5.31
C ASN A 153 16.20 20.06 -4.62
N ILE A 154 15.50 20.66 -3.67
CA ILE A 154 14.43 20.01 -2.90
C ILE A 154 13.32 19.42 -3.78
N LYS A 155 13.07 19.95 -4.99
CA LYS A 155 12.05 19.43 -5.91
C LYS A 155 12.31 17.96 -6.29
N LYS A 156 13.57 17.50 -6.22
CA LYS A 156 13.92 16.09 -6.48
C LYS A 156 13.35 15.13 -5.44
N MET A 157 13.26 15.55 -4.17
CA MET A 157 12.68 14.74 -3.08
C MET A 157 11.19 15.01 -2.83
N THR A 158 10.63 16.06 -3.44
CA THR A 158 9.24 16.43 -3.27
C THR A 158 8.35 15.66 -4.24
N TRP A 159 7.36 14.96 -3.68
CA TRP A 159 6.32 14.24 -4.39
C TRP A 159 4.99 14.95 -4.21
N ILE A 160 4.16 14.97 -5.24
CA ILE A 160 2.80 15.49 -5.21
C ILE A 160 1.86 14.30 -5.21
N VAL A 161 1.00 14.23 -4.21
CA VAL A 161 -0.03 13.19 -4.12
C VAL A 161 -1.17 13.54 -5.06
N LYS A 162 -1.59 12.60 -5.90
CA LYS A 162 -2.71 12.77 -6.85
C LYS A 162 -3.65 11.59 -6.74
N TYR A 163 -4.96 11.83 -6.67
CA TYR A 163 -5.96 10.76 -6.66
C TYR A 163 -6.48 10.42 -8.07
N SER A 164 -6.23 11.32 -9.02
CA SER A 164 -6.53 11.16 -10.45
C SER A 164 -5.34 11.63 -11.29
N LEU A 165 -5.15 10.97 -12.44
CA LEU A 165 -4.30 11.47 -13.51
C LEU A 165 -5.22 12.20 -14.50
N HIS A 166 -4.97 13.48 -14.71
CA HIS A 166 -5.61 14.30 -15.75
C HIS A 166 -4.72 14.33 -16.99
#